data_AF-A0A060SW40-F1
#
_entry.id   AF-A0A060SW40-F1
#
_cell.length_a   1.000
_cell.length_b   1.000
_cell.length_c   1.000
_cell.angle_alpha   90.00
_cell.angle_beta   90.00
_cell.angle_gamma   90.00
#
_symmetry.space_group_name_H-M   'P 1'
#
loop_
_entity.id
_entity.type
_entity.pdbx_description
1 polymer ?
#
loop_
_entity_poly.entity_id
_entity_poly.type
_entity_poly.pdbx_seq_one_letter_code
_entity_poly.pdbx_strand_id
1 'polypeptide(L)'
;MSLASSSDPHFSLYPIRRVEYEMASVEEADPVASWREGGSCAPSTKFVSSSYEPCALPLQTGLQYTHGAGLPDAQRVVTELTDFYHSPPDHTCTLTLGNSDGITKCFRLLGEPGDYFVTDEFSFSSVTNAPLAQGIKWVGIKMDDGGMIPAELEKTLTGWDPARGRRPHVLYLVPCGQNPTGSTLSVERRKRIYEIAQRFDLMIIEDDPYYYLQYDSPSEPTTSFSKPFVPSFLSLDTDGRVLRVDSFSKIMAPGMRLGWITSSALFHEHLVTYTDSSTMHPHGFGQMLIAEMLYGPQGWRLDGFDRWVRSLRAEYHRRRALFLGLFKREVASTGLARASPPEAGMFVWIQVELAKHPRYRYDLRRAGDGRKGPRTNVKELMEELFERLLDSGLVIMPASIFALPSDAAHDDMEDPIEDRLNYLRATFAGTEQVMEQGLRILGQTLREFFADQVKPISTAV
;
A
#
# COMPACT_ATOMS: atom_id res chain seq x y z
N MET A 1 37.31 -4.15 -32.30
CA MET A 1 37.83 -3.13 -31.35
C MET A 1 36.97 -1.89 -31.53
N SER A 2 36.32 -1.42 -30.47
CA SER A 2 35.55 -0.17 -30.49
C SER A 2 36.31 0.84 -29.64
N LEU A 3 36.71 1.97 -30.22
CA LEU A 3 37.12 3.16 -29.47
C LEU A 3 35.89 4.00 -29.03
N ALA A 4 34.69 3.51 -29.36
CA ALA A 4 33.40 4.03 -28.94
C ALA A 4 32.68 3.06 -27.96
N SER A 5 33.40 2.07 -27.40
CA SER A 5 32.85 1.29 -26.28
C SER A 5 32.55 2.28 -25.18
N SER A 6 31.34 2.18 -24.61
CA SER A 6 30.81 3.07 -23.58
C SER A 6 31.89 3.52 -22.58
N SER A 7 31.76 4.75 -22.05
CA SER A 7 32.62 5.29 -20.99
C SER A 7 32.53 4.52 -19.66
N ASP A 8 32.10 3.27 -19.71
CA ASP A 8 31.83 2.39 -18.60
C ASP A 8 33.15 1.78 -18.10
N PRO A 9 33.42 1.82 -16.79
CA PRO A 9 34.60 1.16 -16.24
C PRO A 9 34.55 -0.35 -16.49
N HIS A 10 35.68 -0.92 -16.93
CA HIS A 10 35.80 -2.37 -17.11
C HIS A 10 35.62 -3.11 -15.77
N PHE A 11 34.89 -4.23 -15.77
CA PHE A 11 34.50 -4.95 -14.54
C PHE A 11 35.68 -5.42 -13.68
N SER A 12 36.88 -5.58 -14.27
CA SER A 12 38.10 -5.90 -13.52
C SER A 12 38.53 -4.81 -12.53
N LEU A 13 37.97 -3.60 -12.64
CA LEU A 13 38.22 -2.47 -11.74
C LEU A 13 37.20 -2.42 -10.59
N TYR A 14 36.17 -3.28 -10.59
CA TYR A 14 35.20 -3.34 -9.49
C TYR A 14 35.82 -4.04 -8.28
N PRO A 15 35.79 -3.46 -7.08
CA PRO A 15 36.44 -4.03 -5.88
C PRO A 15 35.61 -5.16 -5.22
N ILE A 16 34.72 -5.81 -5.97
CA ILE A 16 33.79 -6.83 -5.48
C ILE A 16 33.90 -8.05 -6.38
N ARG A 17 34.37 -9.18 -5.81
CA ARG A 17 34.55 -10.44 -6.54
C ARG A 17 33.45 -11.48 -6.30
N ARG A 18 32.70 -11.34 -5.20
CA ARG A 18 31.66 -12.28 -4.75
C ARG A 18 30.72 -11.60 -3.77
N VAL A 19 29.43 -11.89 -3.88
CA VAL A 19 28.39 -11.55 -2.91
C VAL A 19 27.67 -12.84 -2.54
N GLU A 20 27.47 -13.06 -1.24
CA GLU A 20 26.75 -14.21 -0.70
C GLU A 20 25.59 -13.71 0.14
N TYR A 21 24.38 -14.22 -0.12
CA TYR A 21 23.17 -13.91 0.62
C TYR A 21 22.74 -15.16 1.38
N GLU A 22 22.63 -15.05 2.70
CA GLU A 22 22.05 -16.10 3.54
C GLU A 22 20.56 -15.84 3.71
N MET A 23 19.75 -16.71 3.10
CA MET A 23 18.31 -16.57 2.97
C MET A 23 17.60 -17.68 3.75
N ALA A 24 16.34 -17.49 4.13
CA ALA A 24 15.56 -18.56 4.74
C ALA A 24 15.50 -19.78 3.80
N SER A 25 15.59 -20.99 4.36
CA SER A 25 15.23 -22.19 3.60
C SER A 25 13.72 -22.23 3.38
N VAL A 26 13.32 -22.64 2.18
CA VAL A 26 11.92 -22.85 1.77
C VAL A 26 11.57 -24.34 1.65
N GLU A 27 12.42 -25.22 2.19
CA GLU A 27 12.15 -26.66 2.24
C GLU A 27 11.14 -27.03 3.33
N GLU A 28 11.07 -26.21 4.39
CA GLU A 28 10.12 -26.37 5.48
C GLU A 28 8.67 -26.14 5.04
N ALA A 29 7.71 -26.73 5.75
CA ALA A 29 6.30 -26.50 5.48
C ALA A 29 5.87 -25.04 5.76
N ASP A 30 6.42 -24.44 6.81
CA ASP A 30 6.17 -23.05 7.23
C ASP A 30 7.50 -22.29 7.37
N PRO A 31 8.13 -21.88 6.25
CA PRO A 31 9.48 -21.31 6.27
C PRO A 31 9.61 -20.00 7.07
N VAL A 32 8.57 -19.15 7.12
CA VAL A 32 8.57 -17.91 7.93
C VAL A 32 8.53 -18.23 9.42
N ALA A 33 7.71 -19.19 9.86
CA ALA A 33 7.71 -19.61 11.26
C ALA A 33 9.06 -20.20 11.66
N SER A 34 9.60 -21.14 10.86
CA SER A 34 10.92 -21.74 11.09
C SER A 34 12.04 -20.70 11.14
N TRP A 35 12.03 -19.72 10.23
CA TRP A 35 12.99 -18.62 10.22
C TRP A 35 12.90 -17.75 11.47
N ARG A 36 11.69 -17.35 11.86
CA ARG A 36 11.42 -16.48 13.00
C ARG A 36 11.79 -17.14 14.34
N GLU A 37 11.47 -18.41 14.50
CA GLU A 37 11.65 -19.15 15.75
C GLU A 37 13.08 -19.69 15.90
N GLY A 38 13.73 -20.06 14.78
CA GLY A 38 15.09 -20.60 14.79
C GLY A 38 16.19 -19.56 15.04
N GLY A 39 15.93 -18.27 14.77
CA GLY A 39 16.92 -17.20 14.95
C GLY A 39 18.22 -17.50 14.19
N SER A 40 19.37 -17.45 14.88
CA SER A 40 20.68 -17.77 14.27
C SER A 40 20.86 -19.23 13.87
N CYS A 41 19.97 -20.13 14.31
CA CYS A 41 19.99 -21.55 13.99
C CYS A 41 18.92 -21.94 12.97
N ALA A 42 18.18 -20.97 12.42
CA ALA A 42 17.15 -21.24 11.43
C ALA A 42 17.76 -21.90 10.18
N PRO A 43 17.07 -22.88 9.56
CA PRO A 43 17.48 -23.43 8.27
C PRO A 43 17.62 -22.33 7.22
N SER A 44 18.78 -22.28 6.57
CA SER A 44 19.12 -21.25 5.58
C SER A 44 19.61 -21.85 4.26
N THR A 45 19.47 -21.08 3.19
CA THR A 45 19.96 -21.37 1.85
C THR A 45 20.84 -20.21 1.39
N LYS A 46 21.92 -20.51 0.66
CA LYS A 46 22.90 -19.50 0.23
C LYS A 46 22.72 -19.18 -1.25
N PHE A 47 22.47 -17.91 -1.56
CA PHE A 47 22.52 -17.40 -2.92
C PHE A 47 23.88 -16.77 -3.16
N VAL A 48 24.45 -16.98 -4.35
CA VAL A 48 25.82 -16.52 -4.66
C VAL A 48 25.83 -15.86 -6.01
N SER A 49 26.30 -14.61 -6.06
CA SER A 49 26.65 -13.92 -7.31
C SER A 49 28.17 -13.72 -7.34
N SER A 50 28.80 -14.15 -8.43
CA SER A 50 30.26 -14.20 -8.56
C SER A 50 30.70 -13.65 -9.92
N SER A 51 31.95 -13.18 -10.00
CA SER A 51 32.54 -12.79 -11.29
C SER A 51 33.08 -13.98 -12.08
N TYR A 52 33.34 -15.11 -11.43
CA TYR A 52 34.09 -16.24 -12.02
C TYR A 52 33.40 -17.60 -11.84
N GLU A 53 32.44 -17.70 -10.92
CA GLU A 53 31.69 -18.93 -10.67
C GLU A 53 30.33 -18.87 -11.38
N PRO A 54 29.79 -20.01 -11.85
CA PRO A 54 28.43 -20.05 -12.39
C PRO A 54 27.39 -19.57 -11.39
N CYS A 55 26.56 -18.61 -11.81
CA CYS A 55 25.47 -18.01 -11.04
C CYS A 55 24.38 -17.52 -12.01
N ALA A 56 23.21 -17.15 -11.50
CA ALA A 56 22.13 -16.65 -12.35
C ALA A 56 22.45 -15.29 -12.98
N LEU A 57 23.01 -14.36 -12.19
CA LEU A 57 23.38 -13.03 -12.66
C LEU A 57 24.80 -12.67 -12.20
N PRO A 58 25.80 -12.74 -13.10
CA PRO A 58 27.20 -12.46 -12.78
C PRO A 58 27.44 -11.01 -12.34
N LEU A 59 28.41 -10.80 -11.44
CA LEU A 59 28.76 -9.47 -10.91
C LEU A 59 29.18 -8.47 -12.00
N GLN A 60 29.86 -8.95 -13.05
CA GLN A 60 30.27 -8.10 -14.18
C GLN A 60 29.07 -7.50 -14.93
N THR A 61 27.93 -8.17 -14.93
CA THR A 61 26.68 -7.68 -15.52
C THR A 61 25.88 -6.91 -14.49
N GLY A 62 25.74 -7.45 -13.27
CA GLY A 62 24.94 -6.86 -12.20
C GLY A 62 25.44 -5.49 -11.71
N LEU A 63 26.75 -5.24 -11.80
CA LEU A 63 27.37 -3.98 -11.38
C LEU A 63 27.63 -3.00 -12.54
N GLN A 64 27.30 -3.38 -13.77
CA GLN A 64 27.43 -2.50 -14.94
C GLN A 64 26.18 -1.62 -15.09
N TYR A 65 26.35 -0.47 -15.76
CA TYR A 65 25.23 0.34 -16.21
C TYR A 65 24.28 -0.44 -17.12
N THR A 66 22.98 -0.21 -16.95
CA THR A 66 21.92 -0.68 -17.84
C THR A 66 20.85 0.41 -18.03
N HIS A 67 19.85 0.14 -18.85
CA HIS A 67 18.72 1.03 -19.12
C HIS A 67 17.63 0.94 -18.04
N GLY A 68 16.69 1.88 -18.08
CA GLY A 68 15.65 2.10 -17.08
C GLY A 68 14.65 0.96 -16.88
N ALA A 69 14.64 -0.02 -17.78
CA ALA A 69 13.91 -1.27 -17.59
C ALA A 69 14.47 -2.13 -16.44
N GLY A 70 15.75 -1.94 -16.11
CA GLY A 70 16.55 -2.81 -15.26
C GLY A 70 17.32 -3.87 -16.07
N LEU A 71 17.95 -4.80 -15.36
CA LEU A 71 18.73 -5.89 -15.95
C LEU A 71 17.77 -6.92 -16.55
N PRO A 72 18.02 -7.42 -17.77
CA PRO A 72 17.12 -8.37 -18.43
C PRO A 72 16.77 -9.61 -17.60
N ASP A 73 17.73 -10.16 -16.86
CA ASP A 73 17.47 -11.34 -16.00
C ASP A 73 16.56 -11.00 -14.82
N ALA A 74 16.72 -9.82 -14.21
CA ALA A 74 15.86 -9.36 -13.13
C ALA A 74 14.46 -8.97 -13.63
N GLN A 75 14.37 -8.40 -14.84
CA GLN A 75 13.09 -8.14 -15.52
C GLN A 75 12.36 -9.45 -15.81
N ARG A 76 13.07 -10.50 -16.23
CA ARG A 76 12.51 -11.84 -16.45
C ARG A 76 11.93 -12.42 -15.16
N VAL A 77 12.62 -12.25 -14.02
CA VAL A 77 12.10 -12.69 -12.70
C VAL A 77 10.76 -12.06 -12.39
N VAL A 78 10.66 -10.72 -12.44
CA VAL A 78 9.40 -10.04 -12.08
C VAL A 78 8.28 -10.31 -13.10
N THR A 79 8.65 -10.60 -14.35
CA THR A 79 7.69 -11.03 -15.38
C THR A 79 7.14 -12.41 -15.05
N GLU A 80 7.98 -13.40 -14.75
CA GLU A 80 7.52 -14.74 -14.37
C GLU A 80 6.67 -14.74 -13.10
N LEU A 81 7.03 -13.92 -12.10
CA LEU A 81 6.18 -13.72 -10.91
C LEU A 81 4.82 -13.13 -11.30
N THR A 82 4.81 -12.11 -12.15
CA THR A 82 3.58 -11.45 -12.61
C THR A 82 2.69 -12.42 -13.38
N ASP A 83 3.26 -13.22 -14.29
CA ASP A 83 2.52 -14.20 -15.10
C ASP A 83 1.91 -15.29 -14.23
N PHE A 84 2.65 -15.74 -13.21
CA PHE A 84 2.19 -16.75 -12.27
C PHE A 84 0.99 -16.28 -11.42
N TYR A 85 0.99 -15.02 -10.97
CA TYR A 85 -0.05 -14.50 -10.07
C TYR A 85 -1.21 -13.78 -10.75
N HIS A 86 -1.01 -13.26 -11.96
CA HIS A 86 -1.97 -12.37 -12.61
C HIS A 86 -2.25 -12.74 -14.07
N SER A 87 -1.35 -13.46 -14.73
CA SER A 87 -1.47 -13.90 -16.13
C SER A 87 -1.95 -12.78 -17.07
N PRO A 88 -1.28 -11.61 -17.10
CA PRO A 88 -1.68 -10.52 -17.98
C PRO A 88 -1.52 -10.91 -19.46
N PRO A 89 -2.36 -10.38 -20.37
CA PRO A 89 -2.35 -10.81 -21.77
C PRO A 89 -1.15 -10.29 -22.58
N ASP A 90 -0.81 -9.01 -22.49
CA ASP A 90 0.23 -8.35 -23.32
C ASP A 90 0.86 -7.18 -22.56
N HIS A 91 1.41 -7.49 -21.37
CA HIS A 91 2.03 -6.52 -20.48
C HIS A 91 3.52 -6.82 -20.28
N THR A 92 4.29 -5.78 -20.03
CA THR A 92 5.74 -5.85 -19.79
C THR A 92 6.06 -5.23 -18.43
N CYS A 93 7.02 -5.82 -17.73
CA CYS A 93 7.48 -5.33 -16.44
C CYS A 93 8.63 -4.31 -16.58
N THR A 94 8.62 -3.26 -15.77
CA THR A 94 9.71 -2.27 -15.64
C THR A 94 10.13 -2.20 -14.17
N LEU A 95 11.40 -2.45 -13.87
CA LEU A 95 11.90 -2.40 -12.49
C LEU A 95 11.88 -0.97 -11.91
N THR A 96 11.62 -0.85 -10.61
CA THR A 96 11.51 0.43 -9.89
C THR A 96 12.23 0.40 -8.55
N LEU A 97 12.45 1.58 -7.96
CA LEU A 97 12.99 1.72 -6.60
C LEU A 97 11.98 1.37 -5.49
N GLY A 98 11.01 0.51 -5.81
CA GLY A 98 9.86 0.14 -4.98
C GLY A 98 8.63 1.01 -5.25
N ASN A 99 7.58 0.71 -4.50
CA ASN A 99 6.22 1.22 -4.71
C ASN A 99 6.09 2.73 -4.98
N SER A 100 6.60 3.59 -4.07
CA SER A 100 6.46 5.04 -4.21
C SER A 100 7.17 5.57 -5.46
N ASP A 101 8.28 4.95 -5.86
CA ASP A 101 8.96 5.31 -7.10
C ASP A 101 8.11 4.91 -8.31
N GLY A 102 7.58 3.69 -8.34
CA GLY A 102 6.69 3.24 -9.41
C GLY A 102 5.43 4.09 -9.55
N ILE A 103 4.72 4.36 -8.46
CA ILE A 103 3.48 5.14 -8.49
C ILE A 103 3.74 6.57 -8.96
N THR A 104 4.81 7.22 -8.47
CA THR A 104 5.11 8.60 -8.86
C THR A 104 5.56 8.73 -10.32
N LYS A 105 6.17 7.68 -10.88
CA LYS A 105 6.39 7.57 -12.34
C LYS A 105 5.07 7.52 -13.10
N CYS A 106 4.12 6.70 -12.65
CA CYS A 106 2.79 6.63 -13.26
C CYS A 106 2.06 7.98 -13.22
N PHE A 107 2.13 8.71 -12.09
CA PHE A 107 1.54 10.04 -12.00
C PHE A 107 2.13 11.04 -12.99
N ARG A 108 3.47 11.06 -13.13
CA ARG A 108 4.18 11.95 -14.07
C ARG A 108 3.91 11.58 -15.53
N LEU A 109 3.75 10.29 -15.80
CA LEU A 109 3.46 9.80 -17.14
C LEU A 109 2.04 10.17 -17.60
N LEU A 110 1.07 10.17 -16.68
CA LEU A 110 -0.35 10.27 -17.02
C LEU A 110 -0.97 11.65 -16.76
N GLY A 111 -0.30 12.54 -16.03
CA GLY A 111 -0.88 13.81 -15.59
C GLY A 111 -0.12 15.03 -16.08
N GLU A 112 -0.87 16.09 -16.31
CA GLU A 112 -0.37 17.43 -16.61
C GLU A 112 -0.82 18.44 -15.53
N PRO A 113 -0.09 19.55 -15.34
CA PRO A 113 -0.52 20.60 -14.43
C PRO A 113 -1.95 21.09 -14.75
N GLY A 114 -2.83 21.09 -13.73
CA GLY A 114 -4.24 21.44 -13.88
C GLY A 114 -5.19 20.24 -14.00
N ASP A 115 -4.67 19.03 -14.21
CA ASP A 115 -5.47 17.81 -14.21
C ASP A 115 -6.00 17.46 -12.80
N TYR A 116 -7.04 16.64 -12.79
CA TYR A 116 -7.56 15.99 -11.60
C TYR A 116 -7.42 14.47 -11.71
N PHE A 117 -6.99 13.81 -10.63
CA PHE A 117 -7.02 12.36 -10.48
C PHE A 117 -8.08 11.96 -9.44
N VAL A 118 -8.55 10.71 -9.49
CA VAL A 118 -9.50 10.13 -8.52
C VAL A 118 -8.84 9.04 -7.67
N THR A 119 -9.26 8.92 -6.41
CA THR A 119 -8.77 7.94 -5.42
C THR A 119 -9.76 7.85 -4.26
N ASP A 120 -9.58 6.89 -3.35
CA ASP A 120 -10.30 6.83 -2.06
C ASP A 120 -10.17 8.14 -1.27
N GLU A 121 -11.23 8.58 -0.58
CA GLU A 121 -11.25 9.80 0.25
C GLU A 121 -10.22 9.79 1.40
N PHE A 122 -9.85 8.60 1.90
CA PHE A 122 -8.71 8.39 2.79
C PHE A 122 -7.65 7.59 2.06
N SER A 123 -6.43 8.12 1.94
CA SER A 123 -5.38 7.48 1.15
C SER A 123 -3.99 7.74 1.73
N PHE A 124 -2.97 7.04 1.23
CA PHE A 124 -1.61 7.13 1.74
C PHE A 124 -0.95 8.47 1.37
N SER A 125 -0.92 9.38 2.34
CA SER A 125 -0.50 10.78 2.15
C SER A 125 0.89 10.96 1.53
N SER A 126 1.85 10.09 1.82
CA SER A 126 3.18 10.20 1.22
C SER A 126 3.17 10.05 -0.30
N VAL A 127 2.24 9.26 -0.85
CA VAL A 127 2.08 9.07 -2.30
C VAL A 127 1.15 10.14 -2.87
N THR A 128 0.04 10.47 -2.20
CA THR A 128 -0.92 11.45 -2.70
C THR A 128 -0.40 12.90 -2.66
N ASN A 129 0.66 13.19 -1.91
CA ASN A 129 1.34 14.49 -1.98
C ASN A 129 2.12 14.71 -3.29
N ALA A 130 2.49 13.65 -4.01
CA ALA A 130 3.36 13.77 -5.18
C ALA A 130 2.69 14.41 -6.42
N PRO A 131 1.41 14.14 -6.75
CA PRO A 131 0.71 14.86 -7.82
C PRO A 131 0.47 16.34 -7.51
N LEU A 132 0.23 16.68 -6.23
CA LEU A 132 0.00 18.07 -5.81
C LEU A 132 1.19 18.97 -6.19
N ALA A 133 2.42 18.47 -6.01
CA ALA A 133 3.64 19.18 -6.40
C ALA A 133 3.79 19.37 -7.92
N GLN A 134 3.04 18.62 -8.73
CA GLN A 134 3.00 18.74 -10.19
C GLN A 134 1.83 19.60 -10.68
N GLY A 135 1.05 20.19 -9.76
CA GLY A 135 -0.16 20.94 -10.09
C GLY A 135 -1.35 20.05 -10.43
N ILE A 136 -1.30 18.75 -10.14
CA ILE A 136 -2.40 17.80 -10.31
C ILE A 136 -3.16 17.72 -9.00
N LYS A 137 -4.49 17.80 -9.07
CA LYS A 137 -5.39 17.80 -7.91
C LYS A 137 -6.05 16.43 -7.72
N TRP A 138 -6.62 16.21 -6.54
CA TRP A 138 -7.36 14.99 -6.23
C TRP A 138 -8.86 15.21 -6.15
N VAL A 139 -9.60 14.16 -6.46
CA VAL A 139 -11.03 14.01 -6.22
C VAL A 139 -11.22 12.74 -5.39
N GLY A 140 -11.54 12.92 -4.12
CA GLY A 140 -11.80 11.80 -3.20
C GLY A 140 -13.14 11.14 -3.50
N ILE A 141 -13.15 9.82 -3.58
CA ILE A 141 -14.35 9.00 -3.74
C ILE A 141 -14.69 8.36 -2.39
N LYS A 142 -15.96 8.44 -2.01
CA LYS A 142 -16.46 7.84 -0.77
C LYS A 142 -16.23 6.33 -0.75
N MET A 143 -15.99 5.83 0.44
CA MET A 143 -15.70 4.42 0.69
C MET A 143 -16.53 3.86 1.84
N ASP A 144 -16.66 2.54 1.88
CA ASP A 144 -17.16 1.79 3.03
C ASP A 144 -16.17 0.70 3.46
N ASP A 145 -16.59 -0.22 4.33
CA ASP A 145 -15.73 -1.30 4.85
C ASP A 145 -15.10 -2.18 3.76
N GLY A 146 -15.69 -2.23 2.57
CA GLY A 146 -15.13 -2.95 1.43
C GLY A 146 -14.43 -2.05 0.41
N GLY A 147 -14.06 -0.82 0.77
CA GLY A 147 -13.30 0.12 -0.05
C GLY A 147 -14.17 1.10 -0.87
N MET A 148 -13.59 1.66 -1.93
CA MET A 148 -14.25 2.60 -2.84
C MET A 148 -15.66 2.14 -3.25
N ILE A 149 -16.63 3.04 -3.19
CA ILE A 149 -18.01 2.78 -3.63
C ILE A 149 -18.14 3.08 -5.13
N PRO A 150 -18.40 2.07 -6.00
CA PRO A 150 -18.41 2.31 -7.45
C PRO A 150 -19.51 3.29 -7.90
N ALA A 151 -20.65 3.30 -7.21
CA ALA A 151 -21.73 4.25 -7.51
C ALA A 151 -21.32 5.71 -7.27
N GLU A 152 -20.49 5.97 -6.25
CA GLU A 152 -19.99 7.32 -5.97
C GLU A 152 -18.90 7.73 -6.98
N LEU A 153 -18.06 6.78 -7.43
CA LEU A 153 -17.14 7.02 -8.56
C LEU A 153 -17.91 7.41 -9.83
N GLU A 154 -18.93 6.63 -10.20
CA GLU A 154 -19.75 6.89 -11.39
C GLU A 154 -20.51 8.21 -11.30
N LYS A 155 -21.12 8.51 -10.14
CA LYS A 155 -21.78 9.78 -9.86
C LYS A 155 -20.83 10.96 -10.01
N THR A 156 -19.63 10.85 -9.46
CA THR A 156 -18.58 11.89 -9.52
C THR A 156 -18.15 12.19 -10.96
N LEU A 157 -17.92 11.15 -11.76
CA LEU A 157 -17.49 11.32 -13.16
C LEU A 157 -18.63 11.80 -14.07
N THR A 158 -19.87 11.39 -13.80
CA THR A 158 -21.06 11.82 -14.55
C THR A 158 -21.41 13.28 -14.25
N GLY A 159 -21.33 13.68 -12.98
CA GLY A 159 -21.62 15.03 -12.51
C GLY A 159 -20.44 15.99 -12.62
N TRP A 160 -19.37 15.63 -13.36
CA TRP A 160 -18.18 16.46 -13.44
C TRP A 160 -18.50 17.81 -14.09
N ASP A 161 -18.27 18.90 -13.36
CA ASP A 161 -18.44 20.26 -13.86
C ASP A 161 -17.24 20.64 -14.77
N PRO A 162 -17.45 20.86 -16.08
CA PRO A 162 -16.37 21.22 -17.00
C PRO A 162 -15.70 22.56 -16.65
N ALA A 163 -16.35 23.43 -15.87
CA ALA A 163 -15.72 24.66 -15.38
C ALA A 163 -14.53 24.40 -14.44
N ARG A 164 -14.42 23.18 -13.88
CA ARG A 164 -13.27 22.71 -13.09
C ARG A 164 -12.06 22.38 -13.94
N GLY A 165 -12.24 22.19 -15.24
CA GLY A 165 -11.23 21.67 -16.16
C GLY A 165 -11.56 20.25 -16.64
N ARG A 166 -10.54 19.57 -17.16
CA ARG A 166 -10.65 18.22 -17.70
C ARG A 166 -11.20 17.27 -16.63
N ARG A 167 -12.15 16.41 -17.04
CA ARG A 167 -12.66 15.33 -16.19
C ARG A 167 -11.51 14.41 -15.76
N PRO A 168 -11.48 13.92 -14.50
CA PRO A 168 -10.46 12.98 -14.09
C PRO A 168 -10.35 11.78 -15.03
N HIS A 169 -9.12 11.43 -15.38
CA HIS A 169 -8.78 10.33 -16.30
C HIS A 169 -7.79 9.32 -15.70
N VAL A 170 -7.41 9.48 -14.42
CA VAL A 170 -6.56 8.53 -13.70
C VAL A 170 -7.18 8.18 -12.36
N LEU A 171 -7.31 6.89 -12.11
CA LEU A 171 -7.74 6.30 -10.85
C LEU A 171 -6.55 5.66 -10.15
N TYR A 172 -6.23 6.13 -8.95
CA TYR A 172 -5.29 5.49 -8.05
C TYR A 172 -6.05 4.79 -6.94
N LEU A 173 -5.73 3.52 -6.68
CA LEU A 173 -6.37 2.75 -5.62
C LEU A 173 -5.43 1.68 -5.05
N VAL A 174 -5.73 1.25 -3.83
CA VAL A 174 -5.06 0.12 -3.16
C VAL A 174 -6.09 -0.99 -2.95
N PRO A 175 -6.15 -2.02 -3.81
CA PRO A 175 -7.26 -2.98 -3.82
C PRO A 175 -7.28 -3.93 -2.62
N CYS A 176 -6.11 -4.31 -2.10
CA CYS A 176 -5.95 -5.23 -0.97
C CYS A 176 -5.36 -4.51 0.24
N GLY A 177 -6.05 -4.55 1.38
CA GLY A 177 -5.54 -4.00 2.62
C GLY A 177 -5.24 -2.51 2.53
N GLN A 178 -6.19 -1.75 1.98
CA GLN A 178 -6.11 -0.33 1.66
C GLN A 178 -5.45 0.47 2.80
N ASN A 179 -4.53 1.39 2.48
CA ASN A 179 -3.90 2.24 3.49
C ASN A 179 -4.59 3.61 3.51
N PRO A 180 -5.31 3.97 4.58
CA PRO A 180 -5.20 3.43 5.95
C PRO A 180 -6.27 2.43 6.40
N THR A 181 -7.33 2.22 5.62
CA THR A 181 -8.59 1.63 6.12
C THR A 181 -8.54 0.12 6.37
N GLY A 182 -7.57 -0.59 5.81
CA GLY A 182 -7.50 -2.05 5.79
C GLY A 182 -8.58 -2.73 4.92
N SER A 183 -9.41 -1.95 4.23
CA SER A 183 -10.47 -2.46 3.36
C SER A 183 -9.90 -3.21 2.15
N THR A 184 -10.68 -4.14 1.61
CA THR A 184 -10.29 -4.93 0.43
C THR A 184 -11.45 -4.97 -0.55
N LEU A 185 -11.19 -4.63 -1.81
CA LEU A 185 -12.20 -4.66 -2.86
C LEU A 185 -12.51 -6.11 -3.23
N SER A 186 -13.81 -6.48 -3.18
CA SER A 186 -14.29 -7.76 -3.73
C SER A 186 -14.09 -7.82 -5.24
N VAL A 187 -14.15 -9.04 -5.80
CA VAL A 187 -14.04 -9.24 -7.26
C VAL A 187 -15.14 -8.49 -8.01
N GLU A 188 -16.35 -8.49 -7.49
CA GLU A 188 -17.51 -7.81 -8.08
C GLU A 188 -17.30 -6.30 -8.09
N ARG A 189 -16.74 -5.74 -7.00
CA ARG A 189 -16.35 -4.32 -6.95
C ARG A 189 -15.25 -3.98 -7.94
N ARG A 190 -14.21 -4.81 -8.05
CA ARG A 190 -13.14 -4.62 -9.05
C ARG A 190 -13.71 -4.61 -10.45
N LYS A 191 -14.56 -5.57 -10.80
CA LYS A 191 -15.25 -5.62 -12.11
C LYS A 191 -16.08 -4.37 -12.36
N ARG A 192 -16.88 -3.92 -11.38
CA ARG A 192 -17.71 -2.72 -11.54
C ARG A 192 -16.87 -1.46 -11.72
N ILE A 193 -15.78 -1.31 -10.95
CA ILE A 193 -14.84 -0.19 -11.11
C ILE A 193 -14.17 -0.24 -12.47
N TYR A 194 -13.76 -1.43 -12.94
CA TYR A 194 -13.18 -1.60 -14.27
C TYR A 194 -14.18 -1.21 -15.37
N GLU A 195 -15.44 -1.66 -15.32
CA GLU A 195 -16.49 -1.24 -16.26
C GLU A 195 -16.68 0.29 -16.30
N ILE A 196 -16.62 0.95 -15.14
CA ILE A 196 -16.66 2.42 -15.05
C ILE A 196 -15.42 3.02 -15.69
N ALA A 197 -14.23 2.47 -15.40
CA ALA A 197 -12.99 2.91 -16.03
C ALA A 197 -13.07 2.80 -17.57
N GLN A 198 -13.66 1.73 -18.11
CA GLN A 198 -13.89 1.59 -19.55
C GLN A 198 -14.81 2.66 -20.10
N ARG A 199 -15.95 2.91 -19.44
CA ARG A 199 -16.96 3.89 -19.89
C ARG A 199 -16.48 5.34 -19.84
N PHE A 200 -15.68 5.68 -18.84
CA PHE A 200 -15.19 7.04 -18.61
C PHE A 200 -13.76 7.26 -19.11
N ASP A 201 -13.15 6.23 -19.68
CA ASP A 201 -11.78 6.19 -20.16
C ASP A 201 -10.74 6.56 -19.10
N LEU A 202 -10.80 5.86 -17.96
CA LEU A 202 -9.82 6.00 -16.88
C LEU A 202 -8.66 5.04 -17.07
N MET A 203 -7.45 5.56 -16.84
CA MET A 203 -6.28 4.76 -16.50
C MET A 203 -6.35 4.33 -15.04
N ILE A 204 -5.94 3.10 -14.73
CA ILE A 204 -5.93 2.58 -13.35
C ILE A 204 -4.48 2.38 -12.92
N ILE A 205 -4.08 3.07 -11.85
CA ILE A 205 -2.86 2.80 -11.11
C ILE A 205 -3.25 1.88 -9.95
N GLU A 206 -2.97 0.59 -10.11
CA GLU A 206 -3.20 -0.43 -9.09
C GLU A 206 -1.98 -0.50 -8.17
N ASP A 207 -2.08 0.09 -6.98
CA ASP A 207 -1.03 0.05 -5.97
C ASP A 207 -1.26 -1.09 -4.98
N ASP A 208 -0.49 -2.18 -5.06
CA ASP A 208 -0.84 -3.40 -4.33
C ASP A 208 0.31 -4.05 -3.54
N PRO A 209 0.96 -3.30 -2.62
CA PRO A 209 2.10 -3.79 -1.85
C PRO A 209 1.70 -4.88 -0.83
N TYR A 210 0.39 -5.10 -0.65
CA TYR A 210 -0.17 -6.04 0.32
C TYR A 210 -0.87 -7.23 -0.34
N TYR A 211 -0.78 -7.39 -1.66
CA TYR A 211 -1.45 -8.45 -2.40
C TYR A 211 -1.27 -9.84 -1.77
N TYR A 212 -0.05 -10.18 -1.35
CA TYR A 212 0.25 -11.49 -0.77
C TYR A 212 -0.28 -11.68 0.66
N LEU A 213 -0.73 -10.61 1.31
CA LEU A 213 -1.20 -10.60 2.69
C LEU A 213 -2.74 -10.66 2.77
N GLN A 214 -3.38 -11.45 1.91
CA GLN A 214 -4.83 -11.72 1.93
C GLN A 214 -5.14 -12.83 2.94
N TYR A 215 -6.14 -12.68 3.80
CA TYR A 215 -6.44 -13.63 4.87
C TYR A 215 -7.71 -14.42 4.58
N ASP A 216 -7.79 -15.60 5.18
CA ASP A 216 -9.03 -16.38 5.19
C ASP A 216 -10.05 -15.79 6.18
N SER A 217 -11.28 -16.29 6.09
CA SER A 217 -12.32 -15.98 7.08
C SER A 217 -11.79 -16.26 8.49
N PRO A 218 -12.15 -15.44 9.51
CA PRO A 218 -11.79 -15.68 10.90
C PRO A 218 -12.19 -17.07 11.43
N SER A 219 -13.12 -17.76 10.78
CA SER A 219 -13.60 -19.10 11.12
C SER A 219 -12.72 -20.23 10.56
N GLU A 220 -11.77 -19.94 9.66
CA GLU A 220 -10.93 -20.95 9.05
C GLU A 220 -9.58 -21.11 9.77
N PRO A 221 -8.99 -22.32 9.79
CA PRO A 221 -7.69 -22.54 10.38
C PRO A 221 -6.64 -21.64 9.71
N THR A 222 -5.78 -21.02 10.52
CA THR A 222 -4.68 -20.16 10.04
C THR A 222 -3.64 -20.89 9.19
N THR A 223 -3.76 -22.21 9.07
CA THR A 223 -2.85 -23.12 8.35
C THR A 223 -3.33 -23.47 6.94
N SER A 224 -4.45 -22.91 6.47
CA SER A 224 -4.95 -23.16 5.11
C SER A 224 -4.17 -22.36 4.06
N PHE A 225 -2.97 -22.84 3.71
CA PHE A 225 -2.11 -22.23 2.67
C PHE A 225 -2.70 -22.31 1.25
N SER A 226 -3.87 -22.92 1.07
CA SER A 226 -4.37 -23.38 -0.23
C SER A 226 -5.29 -22.39 -0.95
N LYS A 227 -5.81 -21.36 -0.29
CA LYS A 227 -6.72 -20.44 -0.97
C LYS A 227 -5.98 -19.64 -2.05
N PRO A 228 -6.57 -19.52 -3.25
CA PRO A 228 -6.02 -18.68 -4.30
C PRO A 228 -6.09 -17.21 -3.88
N PHE A 229 -5.17 -16.41 -4.41
CA PHE A 229 -5.24 -14.95 -4.29
C PHE A 229 -6.37 -14.41 -5.18
N VAL A 230 -7.02 -13.35 -4.73
CA VAL A 230 -8.13 -12.71 -5.47
C VAL A 230 -7.59 -12.06 -6.75
N PRO A 231 -8.26 -12.19 -7.91
CA PRO A 231 -7.82 -11.58 -9.17
C PRO A 231 -7.58 -10.06 -9.06
N SER A 232 -6.43 -9.59 -9.54
CA SER A 232 -6.06 -8.17 -9.59
C SER A 232 -6.80 -7.41 -10.69
N PHE A 233 -6.75 -6.08 -10.69
CA PHE A 233 -7.20 -5.30 -11.85
C PHE A 233 -6.40 -5.66 -13.10
N LEU A 234 -5.10 -5.91 -12.97
CA LEU A 234 -4.27 -6.41 -14.06
C LEU A 234 -4.82 -7.71 -14.66
N SER A 235 -5.34 -8.62 -13.84
CA SER A 235 -5.95 -9.88 -14.31
C SER A 235 -7.27 -9.66 -15.08
N LEU A 236 -7.89 -8.48 -14.91
CA LEU A 236 -9.12 -8.08 -15.62
C LEU A 236 -8.82 -7.21 -16.84
N ASP A 237 -7.54 -6.86 -17.08
CA ASP A 237 -7.18 -5.79 -17.99
C ASP A 237 -7.17 -6.22 -19.45
N THR A 238 -8.33 -6.09 -20.10
CA THR A 238 -8.50 -6.37 -21.53
C THR A 238 -8.13 -5.19 -22.44
N ASP A 239 -8.05 -3.98 -21.90
CA ASP A 239 -7.79 -2.75 -22.66
C ASP A 239 -6.33 -2.26 -22.56
N GLY A 240 -5.51 -2.85 -21.68
CA GLY A 240 -4.17 -2.34 -21.39
C GLY A 240 -4.18 -1.03 -20.57
N ARG A 241 -5.25 -0.77 -19.80
CA ARG A 241 -5.47 0.47 -19.03
C ARG A 241 -4.94 0.41 -17.60
N VAL A 242 -4.41 -0.74 -17.16
CA VAL A 242 -3.91 -0.94 -15.80
C VAL A 242 -2.38 -0.83 -15.79
N LEU A 243 -1.88 0.06 -14.94
CA LEU A 243 -0.49 0.10 -14.50
C LEU A 243 -0.44 -0.43 -13.07
N ARG A 244 -0.09 -1.71 -12.93
CA ARG A 244 0.05 -2.35 -11.63
C ARG A 244 1.42 -2.06 -11.06
N VAL A 245 1.49 -1.69 -9.79
CA VAL A 245 2.74 -1.43 -9.07
C VAL A 245 2.89 -2.43 -7.93
N ASP A 246 3.99 -3.18 -7.99
CA ASP A 246 4.36 -4.19 -7.00
C ASP A 246 5.70 -3.82 -6.33
N SER A 247 5.95 -4.43 -5.17
CA SER A 247 7.10 -4.08 -4.34
C SER A 247 7.56 -5.24 -3.47
N PHE A 248 8.88 -5.44 -3.38
CA PHE A 248 9.47 -6.38 -2.42
C PHE A 248 9.45 -5.86 -0.97
N SER A 249 8.98 -4.62 -0.75
CA SER A 249 9.08 -3.95 0.55
C SER A 249 8.31 -4.62 1.68
N LYS A 250 7.23 -5.35 1.36
CA LYS A 250 6.33 -5.98 2.35
C LYS A 250 6.40 -7.50 2.36
N ILE A 251 7.18 -8.07 1.44
CA ILE A 251 7.34 -9.53 1.29
C ILE A 251 8.80 -10.00 1.48
N MET A 252 9.77 -9.10 1.34
CA MET A 252 11.19 -9.37 1.60
C MET A 252 11.73 -8.38 2.63
N ALA A 253 12.03 -7.15 2.22
CA ALA A 253 12.46 -6.09 3.13
C ALA A 253 12.29 -4.69 2.51
N PRO A 254 11.83 -3.67 3.27
CA PRO A 254 11.62 -2.31 2.76
C PRO A 254 12.92 -1.60 2.35
N GLY A 255 14.03 -1.93 3.02
CA GLY A 255 15.35 -1.37 2.72
C GLY A 255 15.93 -1.80 1.38
N MET A 256 15.36 -2.83 0.73
CA MET A 256 15.79 -3.27 -0.60
C MET A 256 15.49 -2.26 -1.70
N ARG A 257 14.55 -1.33 -1.50
CA ARG A 257 14.20 -0.32 -2.52
C ARG A 257 14.03 -0.92 -3.92
N LEU A 258 13.25 -2.01 -4.00
CA LEU A 258 13.06 -2.79 -5.23
C LEU A 258 11.57 -3.10 -5.42
N GLY A 259 11.08 -2.86 -6.62
CA GLY A 259 9.71 -3.15 -7.06
C GLY A 259 9.64 -3.17 -8.59
N TRP A 260 8.43 -3.20 -9.14
CA TRP A 260 8.22 -3.14 -10.59
C TRP A 260 6.85 -2.55 -10.92
N ILE A 261 6.72 -2.03 -12.14
CA ILE A 261 5.45 -1.69 -12.77
C ILE A 261 5.18 -2.72 -13.85
N THR A 262 3.96 -3.26 -13.89
CA THR A 262 3.46 -4.04 -15.02
C THR A 262 2.48 -3.19 -15.81
N SER A 263 2.75 -2.98 -17.09
CA SER A 263 1.95 -2.12 -17.98
C SER A 263 1.93 -2.65 -19.41
N SER A 264 1.02 -2.18 -20.26
CA SER A 264 1.05 -2.49 -21.69
C SER A 264 2.37 -2.01 -22.35
N ALA A 265 2.71 -2.58 -23.50
CA ALA A 265 3.92 -2.24 -24.25
C ALA A 265 4.04 -0.73 -24.54
N LEU A 266 2.92 -0.05 -24.80
CA LEU A 266 2.86 1.40 -25.00
C LEU A 266 3.47 2.16 -23.81
N PHE A 267 3.02 1.87 -22.59
CA PHE A 267 3.51 2.59 -21.41
C PHE A 267 4.91 2.15 -21.00
N HIS A 268 5.29 0.91 -21.29
CA HIS A 268 6.63 0.39 -20.96
C HIS A 268 7.74 1.27 -21.57
N GLU A 269 7.68 1.58 -22.86
CA GLU A 269 8.71 2.39 -23.54
C GLU A 269 8.84 3.80 -22.94
N HIS A 270 7.70 4.42 -22.62
CA HIS A 270 7.67 5.73 -21.98
C HIS A 270 8.21 5.67 -20.54
N LEU A 271 7.89 4.62 -19.78
CA LEU A 271 8.43 4.41 -18.44
C LEU A 271 9.93 4.21 -18.48
N VAL A 272 10.48 3.43 -19.41
CA VAL A 272 11.92 3.23 -19.56
C VAL A 272 12.61 4.56 -19.86
N THR A 273 12.13 5.30 -20.86
CA THR A 273 12.68 6.63 -21.24
C THR A 273 12.67 7.60 -20.05
N TYR A 274 11.55 7.65 -19.34
CA TYR A 274 11.41 8.49 -18.16
C TYR A 274 12.40 8.07 -17.04
N THR A 275 12.58 6.77 -16.85
CA THR A 275 13.45 6.21 -15.82
C THR A 275 14.94 6.47 -16.14
N ASP A 276 15.35 6.35 -17.40
CA ASP A 276 16.68 6.70 -17.89
C ASP A 276 17.04 8.19 -17.63
N SER A 277 16.05 9.07 -17.63
CA SER A 277 16.24 10.50 -17.33
C SER A 277 16.09 10.87 -15.85
N SER A 278 15.84 9.89 -14.97
CA SER A 278 15.57 10.13 -13.55
C SER A 278 16.40 9.22 -12.64
N THR A 279 15.85 8.08 -12.24
CA THR A 279 16.46 7.17 -11.27
C THR A 279 17.38 6.13 -11.90
N MET A 280 17.54 6.13 -13.23
CA MET A 280 18.23 5.09 -14.00
C MET A 280 17.59 3.72 -13.76
N HIS A 281 18.19 2.83 -12.97
CA HIS A 281 17.59 1.54 -12.63
C HIS A 281 17.86 1.21 -11.16
N PRO A 282 17.13 0.25 -10.56
CA PRO A 282 17.41 -0.17 -9.19
C PRO A 282 18.82 -0.72 -9.01
N HIS A 283 19.34 -0.66 -7.79
CA HIS A 283 20.71 -1.08 -7.52
C HIS A 283 20.95 -2.54 -7.92
N GLY A 284 22.13 -2.82 -8.50
CA GLY A 284 22.51 -4.13 -9.02
C GLY A 284 22.39 -5.27 -8.02
N PHE A 285 22.69 -5.03 -6.73
CA PHE A 285 22.62 -6.07 -5.69
C PHE A 285 21.20 -6.63 -5.46
N GLY A 286 20.17 -5.80 -5.59
CA GLY A 286 18.78 -6.24 -5.41
C GLY A 286 18.33 -7.06 -6.61
N GLN A 287 18.75 -6.64 -7.80
CA GLN A 287 18.49 -7.34 -9.05
C GLN A 287 19.21 -8.70 -9.11
N MET A 288 20.47 -8.77 -8.67
CA MET A 288 21.21 -10.03 -8.49
C MET A 288 20.53 -10.95 -7.48
N LEU A 289 20.10 -10.42 -6.33
CA LEU A 289 19.42 -11.22 -5.31
C LEU A 289 18.17 -11.91 -5.87
N ILE A 290 17.30 -11.18 -6.59
CA ILE A 290 16.07 -11.78 -7.13
C ILE A 290 16.35 -12.72 -8.31
N ALA A 291 17.39 -12.47 -9.10
CA ALA A 291 17.84 -13.38 -10.15
C ALA A 291 18.35 -14.71 -9.56
N GLU A 292 19.18 -14.65 -8.50
CA GLU A 292 19.62 -15.87 -7.80
C GLU A 292 18.46 -16.57 -7.08
N MET A 293 17.52 -15.81 -6.52
CA MET A 293 16.32 -16.36 -5.88
C MET A 293 15.52 -17.24 -6.85
N LEU A 294 15.28 -16.78 -8.09
CA LEU A 294 14.46 -17.53 -9.02
C LEU A 294 15.27 -18.54 -9.84
N TYR A 295 16.45 -18.19 -10.34
CA TYR A 295 17.22 -19.00 -11.29
C TYR A 295 18.54 -19.55 -10.74
N GLY A 296 19.03 -19.05 -9.60
CA GLY A 296 20.30 -19.48 -9.01
C GLY A 296 20.27 -20.95 -8.60
N PRO A 297 21.35 -21.73 -8.62
CA PRO A 297 21.31 -23.18 -8.38
C PRO A 297 20.64 -23.60 -7.06
N GLN A 298 20.79 -22.78 -6.02
CA GLN A 298 20.20 -22.95 -4.68
C GLN A 298 19.03 -21.97 -4.45
N GLY A 299 18.56 -21.30 -5.49
CA GLY A 299 17.45 -20.36 -5.44
C GLY A 299 16.15 -21.04 -5.02
N TRP A 300 15.24 -20.27 -4.46
CA TRP A 300 13.90 -20.72 -4.07
C TRP A 300 13.06 -21.22 -5.24
N ARG A 301 13.36 -20.78 -6.48
CA ARG A 301 12.47 -21.01 -7.63
C ARG A 301 11.08 -20.41 -7.36
N LEU A 302 10.16 -20.63 -8.31
CA LEU A 302 8.82 -20.05 -8.23
C LEU A 302 7.99 -20.68 -7.11
N ASP A 303 8.10 -22.00 -6.92
CA ASP A 303 7.38 -22.75 -5.90
C ASP A 303 7.88 -22.42 -4.48
N GLY A 304 9.19 -22.23 -4.30
CA GLY A 304 9.72 -21.78 -3.01
C GLY A 304 9.35 -20.33 -2.68
N PHE A 305 9.33 -19.44 -3.69
CA PHE A 305 8.81 -18.08 -3.50
C PHE A 305 7.32 -18.10 -3.11
N ASP A 306 6.49 -18.87 -3.81
CA ASP A 306 5.07 -19.02 -3.50
C ASP A 306 4.84 -19.56 -2.09
N ARG A 307 5.63 -20.56 -1.68
CA ARG A 307 5.62 -21.09 -0.32
C ARG A 307 6.01 -20.03 0.71
N TRP A 308 7.05 -19.25 0.45
CA TRP A 308 7.47 -18.16 1.34
C TRP A 308 6.34 -17.14 1.55
N VAL A 309 5.72 -16.63 0.47
CA VAL A 309 4.67 -15.61 0.60
C VAL A 309 3.39 -16.17 1.23
N ARG A 310 3.07 -17.45 1.03
CA ARG A 310 1.94 -18.12 1.72
C ARG A 310 2.21 -18.33 3.21
N SER A 311 3.43 -18.67 3.58
CA SER A 311 3.87 -18.74 4.97
C SER A 311 3.86 -17.35 5.63
N LEU A 312 4.26 -16.31 4.90
CA LEU A 312 4.16 -14.92 5.36
C LEU A 312 2.70 -14.49 5.59
N ARG A 313 1.80 -14.85 4.67
CA ARG A 313 0.33 -14.68 4.83
C ARG A 313 -0.16 -15.30 6.13
N ALA A 314 0.25 -16.53 6.45
CA ALA A 314 -0.16 -17.23 7.66
C ALA A 314 0.34 -16.54 8.94
N GLU A 315 1.60 -16.09 8.96
CA GLU A 315 2.14 -15.36 10.11
C GLU A 315 1.40 -14.04 10.33
N TYR A 316 1.10 -13.28 9.26
CA TYR A 316 0.31 -12.07 9.40
C TYR A 316 -1.16 -12.35 9.77
N HIS A 317 -1.73 -13.47 9.33
CA HIS A 317 -3.06 -13.91 9.77
C HIS A 317 -3.09 -14.17 11.28
N ARG A 318 -2.07 -14.86 11.82
CA ARG A 318 -1.89 -15.08 13.26
C ARG A 318 -1.76 -13.77 14.03
N ARG A 319 -0.95 -12.82 13.53
CA ARG A 319 -0.80 -11.48 14.13
C ARG A 319 -2.10 -10.68 14.14
N ARG A 320 -2.85 -10.72 13.04
CA ARG A 320 -4.18 -10.12 12.96
C ARG A 320 -5.12 -10.72 14.03
N ALA A 321 -5.16 -12.05 14.16
CA ALA A 321 -5.99 -12.72 15.15
C ALA A 321 -5.62 -12.32 16.59
N LEU A 322 -4.32 -12.28 16.90
CA LEU A 322 -3.81 -11.77 18.18
C LEU A 322 -4.24 -10.33 18.43
N PHE A 323 -3.99 -9.44 17.45
CA PHE A 323 -4.36 -8.02 17.56
C PHE A 323 -5.86 -7.84 17.82
N LEU A 324 -6.72 -8.55 17.07
CA LEU A 324 -8.18 -8.45 17.24
C LEU A 324 -8.64 -9.02 18.59
N GLY A 325 -8.00 -10.08 19.09
CA GLY A 325 -8.23 -10.61 20.44
C GLY A 325 -7.89 -9.59 21.54
N LEU A 326 -6.72 -8.95 21.43
CA LEU A 326 -6.29 -7.87 22.31
C LEU A 326 -7.23 -6.65 22.21
N PHE A 327 -7.59 -6.24 20.98
CA PHE A 327 -8.48 -5.10 20.74
C PHE A 327 -9.85 -5.34 21.36
N LYS A 328 -10.41 -6.55 21.21
CA LYS A 328 -11.68 -6.93 21.83
C LYS A 328 -11.63 -6.79 23.35
N ARG A 329 -10.53 -7.24 23.97
CA ARG A 329 -10.35 -7.23 25.43
C ARG A 329 -10.12 -5.82 25.98
N GLU A 330 -9.21 -5.06 25.38
CA GLU A 330 -8.72 -3.79 25.95
C GLU A 330 -9.54 -2.58 25.48
N VAL A 331 -10.01 -2.59 24.23
CA VAL A 331 -10.58 -1.41 23.56
C VAL A 331 -12.08 -1.58 23.29
N ALA A 332 -12.49 -2.61 22.53
CA ALA A 332 -13.90 -2.78 22.15
C ALA A 332 -14.80 -3.03 23.37
N SER A 333 -14.28 -3.66 24.43
CA SER A 333 -14.97 -3.88 25.70
C SER A 333 -15.41 -2.59 26.40
N THR A 334 -14.81 -1.45 26.08
CA THR A 334 -15.22 -0.13 26.58
C THR A 334 -16.52 0.35 25.95
N GLY A 335 -16.88 -0.15 24.77
CA GLY A 335 -17.97 0.36 23.95
C GLY A 335 -17.71 1.75 23.34
N LEU A 336 -16.48 2.27 23.42
CA LEU A 336 -16.10 3.62 22.95
C LEU A 336 -15.39 3.61 21.58
N ALA A 337 -15.01 2.43 21.09
CA ALA A 337 -14.43 2.27 19.76
C ALA A 337 -14.78 0.90 19.17
N ARG A 338 -14.81 0.82 17.85
CA ARG A 338 -15.09 -0.40 17.07
C ARG A 338 -14.16 -0.49 15.86
N ALA A 339 -13.98 -1.68 15.32
CA ALA A 339 -13.22 -1.89 14.08
C ALA A 339 -13.74 -3.14 13.36
N SER A 340 -13.74 -3.09 12.03
CA SER A 340 -14.02 -4.26 11.19
C SER A 340 -12.73 -5.08 11.00
N PRO A 341 -12.77 -6.43 11.05
CA PRO A 341 -11.59 -7.26 10.82
C PRO A 341 -11.07 -7.08 9.38
N PRO A 342 -9.82 -6.63 9.16
CA PRO A 342 -9.30 -6.42 7.81
C PRO A 342 -9.17 -7.76 7.07
N GLU A 343 -9.47 -7.81 5.78
CA GLU A 343 -9.34 -9.04 4.98
C GLU A 343 -7.95 -9.20 4.37
N ALA A 344 -7.17 -8.12 4.30
CA ALA A 344 -5.79 -8.17 3.83
C ALA A 344 -4.93 -7.06 4.46
N GLY A 345 -3.62 -7.12 4.20
CA GLY A 345 -2.67 -6.09 4.60
C GLY A 345 -2.42 -6.05 6.10
N MET A 346 -1.95 -4.92 6.63
CA MET A 346 -1.37 -4.88 7.98
C MET A 346 -1.93 -3.77 8.88
N PHE A 347 -3.14 -3.29 8.55
CA PHE A 347 -3.78 -2.16 9.22
C PHE A 347 -5.16 -2.51 9.76
N VAL A 348 -5.53 -1.88 10.87
CA VAL A 348 -6.88 -1.89 11.44
C VAL A 348 -7.35 -0.45 11.57
N TRP A 349 -8.53 -0.19 11.02
CA TRP A 349 -9.18 1.12 11.03
C TRP A 349 -10.18 1.19 12.19
N ILE A 350 -9.76 1.86 13.26
CA ILE A 350 -10.48 1.90 14.53
C ILE A 350 -11.36 3.14 14.54
N GLN A 351 -12.67 2.95 14.50
CA GLN A 351 -13.65 4.02 14.63
C GLN A 351 -13.90 4.36 16.10
N VAL A 352 -13.78 5.63 16.45
CA VAL A 352 -14.09 6.15 17.79
C VAL A 352 -15.55 6.60 17.82
N GLU A 353 -16.28 6.19 18.85
CA GLU A 353 -17.72 6.45 19.04
C GLU A 353 -17.99 7.86 19.56
N LEU A 354 -17.47 8.89 18.88
CA LEU A 354 -17.54 10.28 19.36
C LEU A 354 -18.96 10.78 19.63
N ALA A 355 -19.98 10.21 18.99
CA ALA A 355 -21.38 10.53 19.30
C ALA A 355 -21.75 10.25 20.78
N LYS A 356 -21.00 9.38 21.49
CA LYS A 356 -21.16 9.10 22.92
C LYS A 356 -20.37 10.06 23.81
N HIS A 357 -19.51 10.90 23.24
CA HIS A 357 -18.62 11.77 23.99
C HIS A 357 -19.42 12.97 24.57
N PRO A 358 -19.30 13.33 25.87
CA PRO A 358 -20.11 14.39 26.48
C PRO A 358 -19.98 15.77 25.83
N ARG A 359 -18.83 16.03 25.18
CA ARG A 359 -18.56 17.27 24.45
C ARG A 359 -18.85 17.20 22.95
N TYR A 360 -19.40 16.10 22.44
CA TYR A 360 -19.79 16.01 21.02
C TYR A 360 -20.93 16.97 20.69
N ARG A 361 -20.81 17.67 19.57
CA ARG A 361 -21.77 18.68 19.11
C ARG A 361 -22.04 18.48 17.63
N TYR A 362 -23.29 18.67 17.26
CA TYR A 362 -23.77 18.75 15.88
C TYR A 362 -24.51 20.08 15.69
N ASP A 363 -24.03 20.98 14.82
CA ASP A 363 -24.68 22.27 14.57
C ASP A 363 -25.81 22.12 13.56
N LEU A 364 -27.03 21.92 14.08
CA LEU A 364 -28.26 21.84 13.29
C LEU A 364 -28.51 23.08 12.42
N ARG A 365 -27.96 24.25 12.74
CA ARG A 365 -28.19 25.48 11.96
C ARG A 365 -27.46 25.47 10.62
N ARG A 366 -26.36 24.72 10.51
CA ARG A 366 -25.64 24.50 9.24
C ARG A 366 -26.38 23.51 8.33
N ALA A 367 -27.27 22.69 8.89
CA ALA A 367 -28.16 21.83 8.12
C ALA A 367 -29.39 22.63 7.64
N GLY A 368 -29.21 23.57 6.71
CA GLY A 368 -30.34 24.22 6.02
C GLY A 368 -30.20 25.70 5.65
N ASP A 369 -29.13 26.40 6.05
CA ASP A 369 -28.95 27.85 5.76
C ASP A 369 -28.00 28.14 4.57
N GLY A 370 -27.45 27.10 3.94
CA GLY A 370 -26.51 27.20 2.82
C GLY A 370 -25.07 27.55 3.22
N ARG A 371 -24.73 27.62 4.51
CA ARG A 371 -23.35 27.84 4.97
C ARG A 371 -22.49 26.59 4.80
N LYS A 372 -21.28 26.81 4.29
CA LYS A 372 -20.27 25.80 3.96
C LYS A 372 -19.45 25.37 5.19
N GLY A 373 -19.07 24.08 5.29
CA GLY A 373 -18.06 23.57 6.24
C GLY A 373 -18.56 22.47 7.20
N PRO A 374 -17.69 22.01 8.14
CA PRO A 374 -18.00 20.91 9.06
C PRO A 374 -19.24 21.19 9.92
N ARG A 375 -20.03 20.17 10.22
CA ARG A 375 -21.25 20.29 11.05
C ARG A 375 -21.03 19.77 12.46
N THR A 376 -19.94 19.06 12.68
CA THR A 376 -19.56 18.47 13.95
C THR A 376 -18.26 19.04 14.47
N ASN A 377 -17.96 18.77 15.74
CA ASN A 377 -16.63 19.01 16.31
C ASN A 377 -15.74 17.76 16.32
N VAL A 378 -15.93 16.84 15.36
CA VAL A 378 -15.19 15.57 15.28
C VAL A 378 -13.69 15.82 15.16
N LYS A 379 -13.29 16.75 14.29
CA LYS A 379 -11.88 17.07 14.06
C LYS A 379 -11.19 17.52 15.35
N GLU A 380 -11.78 18.47 16.07
CA GLU A 380 -11.22 19.01 17.30
C GLU A 380 -11.10 17.95 18.40
N LEU A 381 -12.12 17.10 18.55
CA LEU A 381 -12.09 16.00 19.52
C LEU A 381 -11.03 14.95 19.16
N MET A 382 -10.83 14.65 17.87
CA MET A 382 -9.81 13.71 17.42
C MET A 382 -8.39 14.26 17.56
N GLU A 383 -8.18 15.56 17.34
CA GLU A 383 -6.90 16.23 17.59
C GLU A 383 -6.54 16.16 19.08
N GLU A 384 -7.48 16.47 19.96
CA GLU A 384 -7.28 16.36 21.41
C GLU A 384 -7.02 14.90 21.85
N LEU A 385 -7.78 13.94 21.31
CA LEU A 385 -7.55 12.52 21.59
C LEU A 385 -6.15 12.09 21.14
N PHE A 386 -5.69 12.54 19.97
CA PHE A 386 -4.36 12.24 19.47
C PHE A 386 -3.27 12.78 20.41
N GLU A 387 -3.39 14.03 20.88
CA GLU A 387 -2.46 14.61 21.87
C GLU A 387 -2.41 13.80 23.17
N ARG A 388 -3.56 13.40 23.70
CA ARG A 388 -3.63 12.57 24.92
C ARG A 388 -2.99 11.19 24.74
N LEU A 389 -3.17 10.59 23.56
CA LEU A 389 -2.54 9.30 23.25
C LEU A 389 -1.01 9.45 23.19
N LEU A 390 -0.50 10.55 22.61
CA LEU A 390 0.93 10.87 22.62
C LEU A 390 1.46 11.07 24.05
N ASP A 391 0.76 11.84 24.88
CA ASP A 391 1.13 12.06 26.30
C ASP A 391 1.10 10.76 27.10
N SER A 392 0.22 9.83 26.73
CA SER A 392 0.14 8.48 27.31
C SER A 392 1.19 7.50 26.76
N GLY A 393 2.06 7.96 25.85
CA GLY A 393 3.13 7.16 25.25
C GLY A 393 2.70 6.27 24.09
N LEU A 394 1.55 6.54 23.45
CA LEU A 394 1.06 5.81 22.28
C LEU A 394 1.04 6.68 21.02
N VAL A 395 1.87 6.31 20.05
CA VAL A 395 1.83 6.87 18.70
C VAL A 395 0.90 6.03 17.83
N ILE A 396 -0.25 6.60 17.47
CA ILE A 396 -1.23 6.02 16.55
C ILE A 396 -1.71 7.10 15.57
N MET A 397 -1.93 6.75 14.30
CA MET A 397 -2.15 7.77 13.26
C MET A 397 -3.64 8.13 13.17
N PRO A 398 -4.04 9.39 13.38
CA PRO A 398 -5.42 9.84 13.16
C PRO A 398 -5.77 9.92 11.67
N ALA A 399 -7.07 9.81 11.37
CA ALA A 399 -7.57 9.84 10.00
C ALA A 399 -7.25 11.12 9.23
N SER A 400 -7.11 12.25 9.94
CA SER A 400 -6.74 13.54 9.35
C SER A 400 -5.41 13.51 8.57
N ILE A 401 -4.50 12.60 8.89
CA ILE A 401 -3.23 12.43 8.16
C ILE A 401 -3.44 11.79 6.77
N PHE A 402 -4.53 11.05 6.60
CA PHE A 402 -4.85 10.29 5.38
C PHE A 402 -5.99 10.89 4.58
N ALA A 403 -6.79 11.78 5.19
CA ALA A 403 -7.84 12.51 4.51
C ALA A 403 -7.25 13.29 3.33
N LEU A 404 -7.83 13.10 2.16
CA LEU A 404 -7.40 13.84 0.98
C LEU A 404 -7.71 15.33 1.15
N PRO A 405 -6.79 16.21 0.69
CA PRO A 405 -7.09 17.62 0.61
C PRO A 405 -8.28 17.84 -0.33
N SER A 406 -9.34 18.47 0.17
CA SER A 406 -10.49 18.80 -0.67
C SER A 406 -10.28 20.11 -1.42
N ASP A 407 -10.83 20.17 -2.63
CA ASP A 407 -11.02 21.43 -3.35
C ASP A 407 -12.23 22.13 -2.73
N ALA A 408 -12.01 23.14 -1.89
CA ALA A 408 -13.07 23.82 -1.12
C ALA A 408 -14.21 24.39 -1.99
N ALA A 409 -13.99 24.60 -3.29
CA ALA A 409 -15.02 25.04 -4.21
C ALA A 409 -16.00 23.91 -4.61
N HIS A 410 -15.55 22.65 -4.55
CA HIS A 410 -16.23 21.48 -5.10
C HIS A 410 -16.31 20.28 -4.15
N ASP A 411 -16.03 20.50 -2.87
CA ASP A 411 -16.14 19.47 -1.83
C ASP A 411 -17.61 19.05 -1.61
N ASP A 412 -17.83 17.85 -1.07
CA ASP A 412 -19.17 17.36 -0.76
C ASP A 412 -19.78 18.20 0.38
N MET A 413 -20.54 19.21 -0.01
CA MET A 413 -21.11 20.19 0.91
C MET A 413 -22.13 19.59 1.88
N GLU A 414 -22.73 18.45 1.51
CA GLU A 414 -23.74 17.77 2.32
C GLU A 414 -23.13 16.78 3.31
N ASP A 415 -21.89 16.36 3.10
CA ASP A 415 -21.19 15.38 3.92
C ASP A 415 -19.67 15.63 3.85
N PRO A 416 -19.16 16.60 4.62
CA PRO A 416 -17.75 16.97 4.58
C PRO A 416 -16.86 15.92 5.26
N ILE A 417 -15.66 15.68 4.73
CA ILE A 417 -14.74 14.66 5.26
C ILE A 417 -14.32 14.95 6.70
N GLU A 418 -14.32 16.22 7.12
CA GLU A 418 -14.02 16.65 8.48
C GLU A 418 -15.00 16.07 9.52
N ASP A 419 -16.25 15.81 9.13
CA ASP A 419 -17.24 15.15 10.00
C ASP A 419 -16.99 13.63 10.11
N ARG A 420 -16.14 13.05 9.26
CA ARG A 420 -15.81 11.61 9.19
C ARG A 420 -14.40 11.27 9.64
N LEU A 421 -13.70 12.18 10.34
CA LEU A 421 -12.33 11.97 10.81
C LEU A 421 -12.20 11.12 12.08
N ASN A 422 -13.29 10.52 12.58
CA ASN A 422 -13.34 9.77 13.84
C ASN A 422 -12.71 8.38 13.78
N TYR A 423 -11.54 8.26 13.14
CA TYR A 423 -10.81 7.01 12.99
C TYR A 423 -9.33 7.13 13.34
N LEU A 424 -8.76 6.01 13.77
CA LEU A 424 -7.34 5.82 14.05
C LEU A 424 -6.83 4.61 13.26
N ARG A 425 -5.68 4.73 12.58
CA ARG A 425 -5.00 3.60 11.95
C ARG A 425 -4.03 2.95 12.93
N ALA A 426 -4.33 1.72 13.34
CA ALA A 426 -3.39 0.83 14.01
C ALA A 426 -2.73 -0.14 13.02
N THR A 427 -1.59 -0.72 13.39
CA THR A 427 -0.92 -1.77 12.60
C THR A 427 -0.57 -2.96 13.47
N PHE A 428 -0.63 -4.16 12.89
CA PHE A 428 -0.19 -5.41 13.52
C PHE A 428 1.10 -5.97 12.89
N ALA A 429 1.87 -5.13 12.18
CA ALA A 429 3.22 -5.47 11.71
C ALA A 429 4.30 -5.38 12.80
N GLY A 430 4.01 -4.66 13.90
CA GLY A 430 4.92 -4.50 15.04
C GLY A 430 5.07 -5.76 15.89
N THR A 431 5.83 -5.68 16.99
CA THR A 431 5.99 -6.81 17.92
C THR A 431 4.72 -7.05 18.74
N GLU A 432 4.54 -8.28 19.23
CA GLU A 432 3.37 -8.66 20.02
C GLU A 432 3.26 -7.86 21.33
N GLN A 433 4.41 -7.57 21.95
CA GLN A 433 4.50 -6.74 23.16
C GLN A 433 4.02 -5.31 22.90
N VAL A 434 4.41 -4.72 21.76
CA VAL A 434 3.97 -3.38 21.37
C VAL A 434 2.46 -3.36 21.11
N MET A 435 1.90 -4.40 20.47
CA MET A 435 0.45 -4.51 20.26
C MET A 435 -0.31 -4.58 21.59
N GLU A 436 0.14 -5.41 22.53
CA GLU A 436 -0.51 -5.55 23.83
C GLU A 436 -0.44 -4.26 24.66
N GLN A 437 0.74 -3.65 24.77
CA GLN A 437 0.90 -2.41 25.52
C GLN A 437 0.12 -1.26 24.87
N GLY A 438 0.20 -1.11 23.54
CA GLY A 438 -0.46 -0.04 22.82
C GLY A 438 -1.99 -0.11 22.92
N LEU A 439 -2.58 -1.31 22.81
CA LEU A 439 -4.03 -1.47 22.93
C LEU A 439 -4.54 -1.27 24.37
N ARG A 440 -3.73 -1.63 25.38
CA ARG A 440 -4.03 -1.30 26.78
C ARG A 440 -4.07 0.21 27.02
N ILE A 441 -3.05 0.92 26.53
CA ILE A 441 -3.00 2.40 26.62
C ILE A 441 -4.20 3.00 25.90
N LEU A 442 -4.48 2.60 24.66
CA LEU A 442 -5.63 3.11 23.89
C LEU A 442 -6.95 2.93 24.64
N GLY A 443 -7.20 1.73 25.19
CA GLY A 443 -8.40 1.44 25.96
C GLY A 443 -8.53 2.29 27.22
N GLN A 444 -7.43 2.52 27.95
CA GLN A 444 -7.42 3.38 29.12
C GLN A 444 -7.66 4.85 28.75
N THR A 445 -6.90 5.39 27.79
CA THR A 445 -7.01 6.79 27.36
C THR A 445 -8.40 7.09 26.82
N LEU A 446 -9.05 6.16 26.11
CA LEU A 446 -10.44 6.32 25.67
C LEU A 446 -11.42 6.45 26.85
N ARG A 447 -11.27 5.64 27.91
CA ARG A 447 -12.13 5.76 29.10
C ARG A 447 -11.97 7.12 29.78
N GLU A 448 -10.73 7.58 29.93
CA GLU A 448 -10.42 8.88 30.54
C GLU A 448 -10.94 10.03 29.66
N PHE A 449 -10.70 9.98 28.35
CA PHE A 449 -11.15 10.99 27.40
C PHE A 449 -12.68 11.15 27.41
N PHE A 450 -13.44 10.06 27.44
CA PHE A 450 -14.90 10.11 27.48
C PHE A 450 -15.47 10.44 28.88
N ALA A 451 -14.68 10.29 29.95
CA ALA A 451 -15.09 10.67 31.31
C ALA A 451 -14.96 12.18 31.57
N ASP A 452 -14.17 12.89 30.76
CA ASP A 452 -13.95 14.32 30.90
C ASP A 452 -15.21 15.14 30.59
N GLN A 453 -15.88 15.51 31.68
CA GLN A 453 -16.99 16.45 31.68
C GLN A 453 -16.52 17.85 31.24
N VAL A 454 -17.46 18.66 30.74
CA VAL A 454 -17.25 20.08 30.43
C VAL A 454 -16.58 20.75 31.64
N LYS A 455 -15.31 21.17 31.51
CA LYS A 455 -14.76 22.16 32.45
C LYS A 455 -15.76 23.31 32.47
N PRO A 456 -16.36 23.66 33.62
CA PRO A 456 -17.23 24.81 33.69
C PRO A 456 -16.44 25.97 33.10
N ILE A 457 -17.01 26.64 32.10
CA ILE A 457 -16.50 27.93 31.67
C ILE A 457 -16.41 28.75 32.95
N SER A 458 -15.20 29.09 33.36
CA SER A 458 -14.96 30.03 34.45
C SER A 458 -15.58 31.36 34.02
N THR A 459 -16.85 31.55 34.36
CA THR A 459 -17.46 32.86 34.39
C THR A 459 -16.86 33.64 35.56
N ALA A 460 -16.39 34.85 35.25
CA ALA A 460 -15.85 35.89 36.12
C ALA A 460 -14.35 35.78 36.44
N VAL A 461 -13.55 36.85 36.35
CA VAL A 461 -13.87 38.30 36.36
C VAL A 461 -13.26 39.02 35.17
#